data_AF-A0A9W5QWJ9-F1
#
_entry.id   AF-A0A9W5QWJ9-F1
#
_cell.length_a   1.000
_cell.length_b   1.000
_cell.length_c   1.000
_cell.angle_alpha   90.00
_cell.angle_beta   90.00
_cell.angle_gamma   90.00
#
_symmetry.space_group_name_H-M   'P 1'
#
loop_
_entity.id
_entity.type
_entity.pdbx_description
1 polymer ?
#
loop_
_entity_poly.entity_id
_entity_poly.type
_entity_poly.pdbx_seq_one_letter_code
_entity_poly.pdbx_strand_id
1 'polypeptide(L)'
;MSCFNIGLIQAYINGELPHETRKKLISHLDTCEACQKSVLEISKLNQWVNLVLSKEPTHSLQEMKIDVDQVWERFKRSSQKNI
;
A
#
# COMPACT_ATOMS: atom_id res chain seq x y z
N MET A 1 -28.02 3.29 0.82
CA MET A 1 -27.01 2.65 1.70
C MET A 1 -26.11 3.74 2.26
N SER A 2 -25.47 3.51 3.42
CA SER A 2 -24.45 4.44 3.94
C SER A 2 -23.25 4.48 2.99
N CYS A 3 -22.53 5.61 2.98
CA CYS A 3 -21.31 5.75 2.20
C CYS A 3 -20.27 4.69 2.60
N PHE A 4 -19.46 4.30 1.63
CA PHE A 4 -18.33 3.40 1.85
C PHE A 4 -17.21 4.16 2.53
N ASN A 5 -16.57 3.54 3.52
CA ASN A 5 -15.39 4.11 4.14
C ASN A 5 -14.18 4.02 3.18
N ILE A 6 -13.15 4.83 3.48
CA ILE A 6 -11.95 4.94 2.66
C ILE A 6 -11.23 3.61 2.41
N GLY A 7 -11.17 2.72 3.42
CA GLY A 7 -10.52 1.42 3.30
C GLY A 7 -11.21 0.50 2.30
N LEU A 8 -12.55 0.52 2.26
CA LEU A 8 -13.29 -0.24 1.26
C LEU A 8 -13.12 0.32 -0.15
N ILE A 9 -13.00 1.65 -0.29
CA ILE A 9 -12.72 2.28 -1.58
C ILE A 9 -11.29 1.97 -2.06
N GLN A 10 -10.32 1.91 -1.15
CA GLN A 10 -8.96 1.45 -1.48
C GLN A 10 -8.94 -0.02 -1.91
N ALA A 11 -9.60 -0.90 -1.15
CA ALA A 11 -9.73 -2.31 -1.52
C ALA A 11 -10.44 -2.50 -2.88
N TYR A 12 -11.37 -1.62 -3.25
CA TYR A 12 -11.97 -1.60 -4.58
C TYR A 12 -10.93 -1.31 -5.66
N ILE A 13 -10.15 -0.24 -5.48
CA ILE A 13 -9.13 0.21 -6.43
C ILE A 13 -8.03 -0.84 -6.60
N ASN A 14 -7.67 -1.54 -5.53
CA ASN A 14 -6.68 -2.63 -5.54
C ASN A 14 -7.23 -3.95 -6.11
N GLY A 15 -8.54 -4.06 -6.36
CA GLY A 15 -9.18 -5.30 -6.80
C GLY A 15 -9.41 -6.35 -5.71
N GLU A 16 -9.21 -5.97 -4.44
CA GLU A 16 -9.28 -6.84 -3.25
C GLU A 16 -10.72 -6.98 -2.70
N LEU A 17 -11.67 -6.20 -3.21
CA LEU A 17 -13.06 -6.33 -2.80
C LEU A 17 -13.72 -7.64 -3.29
N PRO A 18 -14.44 -8.36 -2.40
CA PRO A 18 -15.30 -9.48 -2.79
C PRO A 18 -16.32 -9.04 -3.84
N HIS A 19 -16.69 -9.97 -4.73
CA HIS A 19 -17.59 -9.71 -5.86
C HIS A 19 -18.90 -9.03 -5.46
N GLU A 20 -19.58 -9.52 -4.41
CA GLU A 20 -20.85 -8.95 -3.94
C GLU A 20 -20.69 -7.54 -3.39
N THR A 21 -19.60 -7.27 -2.67
CA THR A 21 -19.31 -5.93 -2.14
C THR A 21 -18.94 -4.96 -3.26
N ARG A 22 -18.22 -5.43 -4.27
CA ARG A 22 -17.89 -4.66 -5.48
C ARG A 22 -19.16 -4.25 -6.24
N LYS A 23 -20.11 -5.17 -6.45
CA LYS A 23 -21.41 -4.84 -7.07
C LYS A 23 -22.18 -3.77 -6.30
N LYS A 24 -22.24 -3.89 -4.97
CA LYS A 24 -22.90 -2.88 -4.12
C LYS A 24 -22.23 -1.52 -4.22
N LEU A 25 -20.90 -1.47 -4.25
CA LEU A 25 -20.17 -0.22 -4.42
C LEU A 25 -20.44 0.39 -5.80
N ILE A 26 -20.38 -0.39 -6.88
CA ILE A 26 -20.67 0.10 -8.24
C ILE A 26 -22.06 0.73 -8.30
N SER A 27 -23.09 0.03 -7.82
CA SER A 27 -24.45 0.57 -7.78
C SER A 27 -24.58 1.82 -6.90
N HIS A 28 -23.81 1.91 -5.82
CA HIS A 28 -23.79 3.11 -4.98
C HIS A 28 -23.13 4.30 -5.68
N LEU A 29 -22.09 4.05 -6.47
CA LEU A 29 -21.39 5.06 -7.24
C LEU A 29 -22.26 5.67 -8.34
N ASP A 30 -23.34 5.03 -8.77
CA ASP A 30 -24.27 5.61 -9.74
C ASP A 30 -25.00 6.86 -9.21
N THR A 31 -25.12 6.99 -7.88
CA THR A 31 -25.95 8.04 -7.25
C THR A 31 -25.26 8.83 -6.14
N CYS A 32 -24.04 8.44 -5.72
CA CYS A 32 -23.34 9.08 -4.61
C CYS A 32 -22.11 9.87 -5.06
N GLU A 33 -22.27 11.19 -5.25
CA GLU A 33 -21.18 12.11 -5.61
C GLU A 33 -20.02 12.10 -4.61
N ALA A 34 -20.30 11.95 -3.31
CA ALA A 34 -19.27 11.90 -2.28
C ALA A 34 -18.33 10.69 -2.48
N CYS A 35 -18.90 9.50 -2.70
CA CYS A 35 -18.12 8.29 -2.97
C CYS A 35 -17.42 8.35 -4.33
N GLN A 36 -18.06 8.92 -5.37
CA GLN A 36 -17.43 9.16 -6.67
C GLN A 36 -16.17 10.04 -6.52
N LYS A 37 -16.27 11.14 -5.76
CA LYS A 37 -15.14 12.03 -5.47
C LYS A 37 -14.02 11.30 -4.73
N SER A 38 -14.36 10.52 -3.71
CA SER A 38 -13.36 9.72 -2.98
C SER A 38 -12.66 8.71 -3.89
N VAL A 39 -13.38 7.99 -4.75
CA VAL A 39 -12.79 7.07 -5.73
C VAL A 39 -11.81 7.81 -6.64
N LEU A 40 -12.19 8.99 -7.14
CA LEU A 40 -11.33 9.78 -8.00
C LEU A 40 -10.04 10.24 -7.29
N GLU A 41 -10.16 10.76 -6.07
CA GLU A 41 -9.02 11.23 -5.28
C GLU A 41 -8.04 10.10 -4.95
N ILE A 42 -8.55 8.95 -4.52
CA ILE A 42 -7.73 7.78 -4.19
C ILE A 42 -7.11 7.18 -5.46
N SER A 43 -7.83 7.17 -6.58
CA SER A 43 -7.28 6.70 -7.87
C SER A 43 -6.11 7.57 -8.34
N LYS A 44 -6.20 8.90 -8.18
CA LYS A 44 -5.09 9.83 -8.48
C LYS A 44 -3.88 9.55 -7.59
N LEU A 45 -4.10 9.32 -6.29
CA LEU A 45 -3.03 8.94 -5.37
C LEU A 45 -2.37 7.62 -5.78
N ASN A 46 -3.16 6.61 -6.13
CA ASN A 46 -2.65 5.30 -6.56
C ASN A 46 -1.82 5.41 -7.84
N GLN A 47 -2.28 6.21 -8.82
CA GLN A 47 -1.51 6.51 -10.03
C GLN A 47 -0.18 7.20 -9.70
N TRP A 48 -0.19 8.19 -8.81
CA TRP A 48 1.02 8.89 -8.39
C TRP A 48 2.01 7.94 -7.73
N VAL A 49 1.56 7.08 -6.81
CA VAL A 49 2.41 6.07 -6.16
C VAL A 49 3.07 5.15 -7.20
N ASN A 50 2.29 4.63 -8.15
CA ASN A 50 2.83 3.77 -9.21
C ASN A 50 3.86 4.51 -10.09
N LEU A 51 3.63 5.79 -10.38
CA LEU A 51 4.57 6.62 -11.15
C LEU A 51 5.86 6.91 -10.39
N VAL A 52 5.80 7.12 -9.07
CA VAL A 52 6.99 7.32 -8.24
C VAL A 52 7.77 6.03 -8.15
N LEU A 53 7.11 4.92 -7.78
CA LEU A 53 7.76 3.62 -7.63
C LEU A 53 8.34 3.07 -8.93
N SER A 54 7.75 3.36 -10.09
CA SER A 54 8.31 2.97 -11.39
C SER A 54 9.52 3.80 -11.83
N LYS A 55 9.70 5.00 -11.26
CA LYS A 55 10.83 5.89 -11.52
C LYS A 55 11.94 5.78 -10.50
N GLU A 56 11.67 5.16 -9.35
CA GLU A 56 12.73 4.71 -8.46
C GLU A 56 13.70 3.92 -9.33
N PRO A 57 15.01 4.24 -9.30
CA PRO A 57 15.99 3.33 -9.83
C PRO A 57 15.62 2.00 -9.19
N THR A 58 15.38 0.96 -10.00
CA THR A 58 15.67 -0.37 -9.51
C THR A 58 17.13 -0.24 -9.14
N HIS A 59 17.42 0.11 -7.87
CA HIS A 59 18.73 -0.05 -7.31
C HIS A 59 19.02 -1.46 -7.72
N SER A 60 19.94 -1.59 -8.69
CA SER A 60 20.46 -2.88 -9.06
C SER A 60 20.66 -3.52 -7.71
N LEU A 61 19.92 -4.59 -7.43
CA LEU A 61 20.25 -5.46 -6.34
C LEU A 61 21.56 -6.08 -6.81
N GLN A 62 22.63 -5.28 -6.87
CA GLN A 62 23.92 -5.71 -6.42
C GLN A 62 23.56 -6.30 -5.09
N GLU A 63 23.50 -7.64 -5.07
CA GLU A 63 23.35 -8.41 -3.86
C GLU A 63 24.40 -7.83 -2.92
N MET A 64 23.98 -6.91 -2.06
CA MET A 64 24.82 -6.42 -1.01
C MET A 64 25.03 -7.66 -0.19
N LYS A 65 26.23 -8.21 -0.29
CA LYS A 65 26.62 -9.40 0.44
C LYS A 65 26.71 -9.00 1.91
N ILE A 66 25.56 -8.98 2.57
CA ILE A 66 25.45 -8.69 3.99
C ILE A 66 25.98 -9.93 4.69
N ASP A 67 27.09 -9.76 5.40
CA ASP A 67 27.60 -10.77 6.31
C ASP A 67 26.70 -10.79 7.56
N VAL A 68 25.68 -11.64 7.49
CA VAL A 68 24.66 -11.80 8.54
C VAL A 68 25.32 -12.17 9.88
N ASP A 69 26.36 -13.00 9.85
CA ASP A 69 27.07 -13.43 11.05
C ASP A 69 27.78 -12.25 11.71
N GLN A 70 28.47 -11.42 10.92
CA GLN A 70 29.12 -10.22 11.44
C GLN A 70 28.12 -9.23 12.06
N VAL A 71 26.96 -9.04 11.42
CA VAL A 71 25.91 -8.15 11.95
C VAL A 71 25.36 -8.69 13.26
N TRP A 72 25.13 -10.01 13.34
CA TRP A 72 24.62 -10.67 14.53
C TRP A 72 25.61 -10.61 15.70
N GLU A 73 26.91 -10.79 15.45
CA GLU A 73 27.95 -10.64 16.47
C GLU A 73 28.03 -9.20 17.01
N ARG A 74 27.91 -8.20 16.14
CA ARG A 74 27.87 -6.79 16.57
C ARG A 74 26.65 -6.50 17.44
N PHE A 75 25.48 -7.01 17.06
CA PHE A 75 24.26 -6.87 17.85
C PHE A 75 24.44 -7.44 19.26
N LYS A 76 24.86 -8.71 19.38
CA LYS A 76 25.10 -9.37 20.68
C LYS A 76 26.06 -8.58 21.57
N ARG A 77 27.18 -8.10 21.03
CA ARG A 77 28.16 -7.29 21.77
C ARG A 77 27.58 -5.96 22.26
N SER A 78 26.70 -5.33 21.46
CA SER A 78 26.06 -4.07 21.85
C SER A 78 25.02 -4.25 22.96
N SER A 79 24.29 -5.38 22.96
CA SER A 79 23.35 -5.74 24.02
C SER A 79 24.02 -6.11 25.34
N GLN A 80 25.28 -6.57 25.30
CA GLN A 80 26.08 -6.91 26.49
C GLN A 80 26.78 -5.72 27.14
N LYS A 81 26.90 -4.57 26.45
CA LYS A 81 27.53 -3.36 27.00
C LYS A 81 26.60 -2.47 27.84
N ASN A 82 25.32 -2.85 27.96
CA ASN A 82 24.30 -2.14 28.74
C ASN A 82 23.91 -2.88 30.03
N ILE A 83 24.83 -3.70 30.58
CA ILE A 83 24.80 -4.28 31.93
C ILE A 83 26.11 -3.89 32.60
#